data_AF-A0A8D7ZWN0-F1
#
_entry.id   AF-A0A8D7ZWN0-F1
#
_cell.length_a   1.000
_cell.length_b   1.000
_cell.length_c   1.000
_cell.angle_alpha   90.00
_cell.angle_beta   90.00
_cell.angle_gamma   90.00
#
_symmetry.space_group_name_H-M   'P 1'
#
loop_
_entity.id
_entity.type
_entity.pdbx_description
1 polymer ?
#
loop_
_entity_poly.entity_id
_entity_poly.type
_entity_poly.pdbx_seq_one_letter_code
_entity_poly.pdbx_strand_id
1 'polypeptide(L)'
;PRRRRHRGSCPYFRGLRSNSLLGCGRFLETGRAMTSSQDACYISLLGLAEYFRTSSPPNIKKCIQCLQALFTFKPPLKVEARTHLQLGQILMAYTKNTELARNHLEQAWMLSENINNFDDVKFDTASLLAQLYQQQEQSSLAKPVL
;
A
#
# COMPACT_ATOMS: atom_id res chain seq x y z
N PRO A 1 -11.91 33.01 -18.71
CA PRO A 1 -11.21 31.76 -19.05
C PRO A 1 -10.89 30.91 -17.80
N ARG A 2 -11.86 30.14 -17.29
CA ARG A 2 -11.68 29.17 -16.20
C ARG A 2 -12.22 27.81 -16.67
N ARG A 3 -11.32 26.87 -16.97
CA ARG A 3 -11.70 25.49 -17.32
C ARG A 3 -12.23 24.78 -16.07
N ARG A 4 -13.56 24.58 -16.03
CA ARG A 4 -14.22 23.62 -15.15
C ARG A 4 -13.76 22.21 -15.55
N ARG A 5 -12.99 21.53 -14.68
CA ARG A 5 -12.84 20.07 -14.77
C ARG A 5 -14.01 19.42 -14.03
N HIS A 6 -14.84 18.74 -14.80
CA HIS A 6 -15.87 17.84 -14.34
C HIS A 6 -15.29 16.84 -13.33
N ARG A 7 -15.84 16.80 -12.12
CA ARG A 7 -15.75 15.64 -11.23
C ARG A 7 -16.62 14.56 -11.84
N GLY A 8 -15.99 13.57 -12.48
CA GLY A 8 -16.62 12.29 -12.75
C GLY A 8 -16.71 11.50 -11.45
N SER A 9 -17.91 11.39 -10.92
CA SER A 9 -18.21 10.53 -9.78
C SER A 9 -18.21 9.07 -10.24
N CYS A 10 -17.13 8.33 -9.98
CA CYS A 10 -17.12 6.86 -10.08
C CYS A 10 -17.89 6.27 -8.89
N PRO A 11 -18.95 5.47 -9.09
CA PRO A 11 -19.83 5.04 -8.00
C PRO A 11 -19.42 3.73 -7.28
N TYR A 12 -18.20 3.23 -7.43
CA TYR A 12 -17.77 1.95 -6.84
C TYR A 12 -17.01 2.07 -5.49
N PHE A 13 -17.23 3.15 -4.74
CA PHE A 13 -16.56 3.42 -3.46
C PHE A 13 -17.56 3.81 -2.37
N ARG A 14 -18.40 2.87 -1.94
CA ARG A 14 -19.10 2.95 -0.66
C ARG A 14 -18.70 1.72 0.16
N GLY A 15 -17.61 1.82 0.92
CA GLY A 15 -17.20 0.76 1.83
C GLY A 15 -15.79 0.87 2.41
N LEU A 16 -14.84 1.56 1.75
CA LEU A 16 -13.51 1.79 2.35
C LEU A 16 -13.56 3.06 3.21
N ARG A 17 -13.60 2.86 4.52
CA ARG A 17 -13.36 3.90 5.53
C ARG A 17 -12.17 4.75 5.12
N SER A 18 -12.37 6.07 5.17
CA SER A 18 -11.43 7.17 5.18
C SER A 18 -9.97 6.86 5.55
N ASN A 19 -9.22 6.22 4.66
CA ASN A 19 -7.77 6.22 4.68
C ASN A 19 -7.32 6.65 3.28
N SER A 20 -7.12 7.97 3.14
CA SER A 20 -6.31 8.50 2.06
C SER A 20 -4.94 7.83 2.14
N LEU A 21 -4.74 6.80 1.31
CA LEU A 21 -3.51 6.28 0.69
C LEU A 21 -2.13 6.62 1.30
N LEU A 22 -1.95 7.92 1.49
CA LEU A 22 -0.72 8.54 1.93
C LEU A 22 -1.08 9.49 3.07
N GLY A 23 -0.89 9.00 4.29
CA GLY A 23 -0.50 9.84 5.40
C GLY A 23 0.88 10.45 5.13
N CYS A 24 0.98 11.36 4.14
CA CYS A 24 2.15 12.23 3.98
C CYS A 24 2.47 12.98 5.29
N GLY A 25 1.50 13.12 6.20
CA GLY A 25 1.71 13.68 7.53
C GLY A 25 2.37 12.76 8.56
N ARG A 26 2.20 11.42 8.50
CA ARG A 26 2.66 10.50 9.57
C ARG A 26 3.85 9.61 9.24
N PHE A 27 4.34 9.67 8.00
CA PHE A 27 5.66 9.11 7.68
C PHE A 27 6.80 10.09 7.99
N LEU A 28 6.49 11.40 8.06
CA LEU A 28 7.48 12.46 8.24
C LEU A 28 7.70 12.91 9.70
N GLU A 29 6.96 12.39 10.68
CA GLU A 29 7.09 12.83 12.08
C GLU A 29 8.33 12.29 12.82
N THR A 30 9.08 11.35 12.24
CA THR A 30 10.33 10.83 12.85
C THR A 30 11.63 11.31 12.19
N GLY A 31 11.59 12.25 11.25
CA GLY A 31 12.73 12.59 10.39
C GLY A 31 13.17 14.05 10.41
N ARG A 32 13.38 14.65 11.59
CA ARG A 32 14.05 15.95 11.70
C ARG A 32 15.57 15.77 11.86
N ALA A 33 16.26 15.37 10.79
CA ALA A 33 17.71 15.52 10.64
C ALA A 33 18.12 15.23 9.17
N MET A 34 19.13 15.95 8.68
CA MET A 34 19.81 15.82 7.38
C MET A 34 19.42 14.61 6.53
N THR A 35 18.76 14.87 5.39
CA THR A 35 18.52 13.86 4.35
C THR A 35 19.86 13.33 3.88
N SER A 36 20.15 12.07 4.22
CA SER A 36 21.14 11.30 3.48
C SER A 36 20.65 11.17 2.03
N SER A 37 21.54 10.94 1.06
CA SER A 37 21.14 10.75 -0.35
C SER A 37 20.15 9.58 -0.52
N GLN A 38 20.15 8.63 0.41
CA GLN A 38 19.23 7.49 0.43
C GLN A 38 17.80 7.89 0.83
N ASP A 39 17.65 8.79 1.81
CA ASP A 39 16.34 9.32 2.21
C ASP A 39 15.68 10.14 1.08
N ALA A 40 16.48 10.90 0.34
CA ALA A 40 16.01 11.65 -0.82
C ALA A 40 15.48 10.72 -1.93
N CYS A 41 16.19 9.63 -2.20
CA CYS A 41 15.77 8.60 -3.16
C CYS A 41 14.45 7.94 -2.71
N TYR A 42 14.35 7.59 -1.42
CA TYR A 42 13.16 6.98 -0.82
C TYR A 42 11.92 7.88 -0.98
N ILE A 43 12.02 9.14 -0.57
CA ILE A 43 10.93 10.12 -0.67
C ILE A 43 10.53 10.32 -2.13
N SER A 44 11.50 10.40 -3.03
CA SER A 44 11.25 10.57 -4.47
C SER A 44 10.50 9.38 -5.07
N LEU A 45 10.90 8.15 -4.73
CA LEU A 45 10.25 6.92 -5.21
C LEU A 45 8.83 6.78 -4.66
N LEU A 46 8.59 7.12 -3.40
CA LEU A 46 7.24 7.18 -2.83
C LEU A 46 6.36 8.22 -3.54
N GLY A 47 6.89 9.43 -3.78
CA GLY A 47 6.17 10.48 -4.49
C GLY A 47 5.84 10.06 -5.92
N LEU A 48 6.77 9.38 -6.59
CA LEU A 48 6.55 8.83 -7.92
C LEU A 48 5.51 7.70 -7.94
N ALA A 49 5.53 6.82 -6.94
CA ALA A 49 4.53 5.77 -6.78
C ALA A 49 3.12 6.36 -6.62
N GLU A 50 2.96 7.39 -5.80
CA GLU A 50 1.70 8.11 -5.61
C GLU A 50 1.24 8.85 -6.88
N TYR A 51 2.19 9.48 -7.58
CA TYR A 51 1.92 10.10 -8.87
C TYR A 51 1.34 9.10 -9.87
N PHE A 52 1.94 7.91 -9.99
CA PHE A 52 1.41 6.88 -10.89
C PHE A 52 0.06 6.32 -10.46
N ARG A 53 -0.22 6.27 -9.15
CA ARG A 53 -1.53 5.84 -8.61
C ARG A 53 -2.64 6.85 -8.91
N THR A 54 -2.33 8.15 -8.85
CA THR A 54 -3.29 9.26 -9.04
C THR A 54 -3.33 9.80 -10.48
N SER A 55 -2.39 9.38 -11.33
CA SER A 55 -2.36 9.67 -12.76
C SER A 55 -3.66 9.24 -13.46
N SER A 56 -4.03 9.92 -14.54
CA SER A 56 -5.20 9.56 -15.36
C SER A 56 -4.75 9.29 -16.80
N PRO A 57 -4.72 8.02 -17.27
CA PRO A 57 -5.11 6.80 -16.54
C PRO A 57 -4.08 6.36 -15.47
N PRO A 58 -4.51 5.66 -14.40
CA PRO A 58 -3.61 5.22 -13.33
C PRO A 58 -2.68 4.13 -13.83
N ASN A 59 -1.39 4.24 -13.51
CA ASN A 59 -0.37 3.30 -13.95
C ASN A 59 0.13 2.45 -12.76
N ILE A 60 -0.72 1.52 -12.33
CA ILE A 60 -0.48 0.70 -11.14
C ILE A 60 0.79 -0.16 -11.27
N LYS A 61 1.12 -0.63 -12.48
CA LYS A 61 2.36 -1.39 -12.73
C LYS A 61 3.59 -0.57 -12.36
N LYS A 62 3.66 0.69 -12.80
CA LYS A 62 4.78 1.58 -12.46
C LYS A 62 4.80 1.96 -10.98
N CYS A 63 3.62 2.13 -10.36
CA CYS A 63 3.51 2.34 -8.91
C CYS A 63 4.16 1.19 -8.13
N ILE A 64 3.80 -0.06 -8.46
CA ILE A 64 4.39 -1.27 -7.85
C ILE A 64 5.89 -1.32 -8.09
N GLN A 65 6.36 -1.03 -9.31
CA GLN A 65 7.80 -1.02 -9.62
C GLN A 65 8.57 0.02 -8.80
N CYS A 66 8.03 1.20 -8.59
CA CYS A 66 8.66 2.23 -7.74
C CYS A 66 8.79 1.75 -6.29
N LEU A 67 7.74 1.11 -5.76
CA LEU A 67 7.76 0.56 -4.40
C LEU A 67 8.70 -0.65 -4.28
N GLN A 68 8.78 -1.50 -5.30
CA GLN A 68 9.71 -2.63 -5.31
C GLN A 68 11.17 -2.16 -5.37
N ALA A 69 11.46 -1.09 -6.12
CA ALA A 69 12.80 -0.50 -6.19
C ALA A 69 13.28 0.01 -4.82
N LEU A 70 12.37 0.37 -3.91
CA LEU A 70 12.74 0.76 -2.54
C LEU A 70 13.51 -0.34 -1.82
N PHE A 71 13.13 -1.61 -2.02
CA PHE A 71 13.79 -2.74 -1.36
C PHE A 71 15.24 -2.94 -1.82
N THR A 72 15.60 -2.48 -3.03
CA THR A 72 16.99 -2.54 -3.53
C THR A 72 17.94 -1.69 -2.69
N PHE A 73 17.42 -0.65 -2.04
CA PHE A 73 18.21 0.23 -1.17
C PHE A 73 18.33 -0.27 0.28
N LYS A 74 17.81 -1.47 0.60
CA LYS A 74 17.78 -2.05 1.96
C LYS A 74 17.30 -1.05 3.02
N PRO A 75 16.04 -0.61 2.93
CA PRO A 75 15.50 0.38 3.85
C PRO A 75 15.47 -0.18 5.29
N PRO A 76 15.44 0.67 6.32
CA PRO A 76 15.30 0.21 7.69
C PRO A 76 13.96 -0.52 7.90
N LEU A 77 13.93 -1.48 8.83
CA LEU A 77 12.79 -2.39 9.06
C LEU A 77 11.42 -1.69 9.16
N LYS A 78 11.36 -0.51 9.80
CA LYS A 78 10.13 0.30 9.91
C LYS A 78 9.57 0.72 8.56
N VAL A 79 10.47 1.14 7.67
CA VAL A 79 10.14 1.59 6.33
C VAL A 79 9.75 0.41 5.45
N GLU A 80 10.48 -0.69 5.58
CA GLU A 80 10.22 -1.94 4.86
C GLU A 80 8.83 -2.51 5.19
N ALA A 81 8.49 -2.62 6.48
CA ALA A 81 7.19 -3.12 6.92
C ALA A 81 6.02 -2.28 6.39
N ARG A 82 6.14 -0.94 6.44
CA ARG A 82 5.11 -0.03 5.87
C ARG A 82 5.00 -0.16 4.36
N THR A 83 6.13 -0.29 3.66
CA THR A 83 6.14 -0.46 2.20
C THR A 83 5.46 -1.76 1.80
N HIS A 84 5.68 -2.84 2.57
CA HIS A 84 5.00 -4.11 2.38
C HIS A 84 3.49 -4.03 2.61
N LEU A 85 3.05 -3.35 3.67
CA LEU A 85 1.62 -3.09 3.91
C LEU A 85 0.99 -2.31 2.73
N GLN A 86 1.66 -1.27 2.25
CA GLN A 86 1.19 -0.48 1.11
C GLN A 86 1.11 -1.31 -0.18
N LEU A 87 2.12 -2.15 -0.46
CA LEU A 87 2.09 -3.06 -1.60
C LEU A 87 0.94 -4.05 -1.51
N GLY A 88 0.72 -4.65 -0.33
CA GLY A 88 -0.42 -5.54 -0.08
C GLY A 88 -1.74 -4.87 -0.42
N GLN A 89 -1.96 -3.65 0.09
CA GLN A 89 -3.18 -2.87 -0.19
C GLN A 89 -3.36 -2.54 -1.67
N ILE A 90 -2.30 -2.09 -2.36
CA ILE A 90 -2.36 -1.78 -3.79
C ILE A 90 -2.65 -3.04 -4.61
N LEU A 91 -2.00 -4.15 -4.27
CA LEU A 91 -2.21 -5.43 -4.94
C LEU A 91 -3.64 -5.93 -4.75
N MET A 92 -4.19 -5.85 -3.53
CA MET A 92 -5.59 -6.21 -3.26
C MET A 92 -6.59 -5.31 -4.00
N ALA A 93 -6.33 -4.00 -4.06
CA ALA A 93 -7.27 -3.04 -4.63
C ALA A 93 -7.27 -3.01 -6.17
N TYR A 94 -6.11 -3.25 -6.80
CA TYR A 94 -5.93 -3.01 -8.23
C TYR A 94 -5.47 -4.24 -9.02
N THR A 95 -5.07 -5.32 -8.36
CA THR A 95 -4.61 -6.53 -9.04
C THR A 95 -5.44 -7.75 -8.65
N LYS A 96 -5.40 -8.80 -9.47
CA LYS A 96 -6.05 -10.08 -9.18
C LYS A 96 -5.13 -11.07 -8.46
N ASN A 97 -3.92 -10.64 -8.09
CA ASN A 97 -2.89 -11.50 -7.51
C ASN A 97 -2.99 -11.49 -5.98
N THR A 98 -3.96 -12.21 -5.44
CA THR A 98 -4.18 -12.30 -3.98
C THR A 98 -3.03 -12.97 -3.25
N GLU A 99 -2.35 -13.93 -3.88
CA GLU A 99 -1.19 -14.62 -3.29
C GLU A 99 0.01 -13.67 -3.09
N LEU A 100 0.31 -12.84 -4.10
CA LEU A 100 1.38 -11.84 -3.97
C LEU A 100 1.03 -10.78 -2.91
N ALA A 101 -0.24 -10.37 -2.85
CA ALA A 101 -0.70 -9.45 -1.82
C ALA A 101 -0.55 -10.05 -0.42
N ARG A 102 -0.97 -11.31 -0.25
CA ARG A 102 -0.82 -12.07 1.00
C ARG A 102 0.64 -12.16 1.42
N ASN A 103 1.53 -12.56 0.51
CA ASN A 103 2.95 -12.69 0.82
C ASN A 103 3.54 -11.36 1.33
N HIS A 104 3.22 -10.23 0.69
CA HIS A 104 3.65 -8.93 1.19
C HIS A 104 3.06 -8.57 2.55
N LEU A 105 1.79 -8.88 2.81
CA LEU A 105 1.18 -8.64 4.12
C LEU A 105 1.78 -9.55 5.21
N GLU A 106 2.07 -10.81 4.91
CA GLU A 106 2.77 -11.71 5.84
C GLU A 106 4.18 -11.19 6.16
N GLN A 107 4.91 -10.67 5.17
CA GLN A 107 6.19 -9.99 5.42
C GLN A 107 6.02 -8.74 6.29
N ALA A 108 5.03 -7.89 6.01
CA ALA A 108 4.74 -6.73 6.84
C ALA A 108 4.45 -7.13 8.30
N TRP A 109 3.70 -8.21 8.51
CA TRP A 109 3.39 -8.75 9.83
C TRP A 109 4.66 -9.19 10.56
N MET A 110 5.46 -10.08 9.95
CA MET A 110 6.70 -10.58 10.54
C MET A 110 7.69 -9.46 10.90
N LEU A 111 7.81 -8.45 10.03
CA LEU A 111 8.66 -7.29 10.31
C LEU A 111 8.08 -6.44 11.44
N SER A 112 6.75 -6.25 11.47
CA SER A 112 6.08 -5.46 12.50
C SER A 112 6.22 -6.07 13.90
N GLU A 113 6.25 -7.40 14.03
CA GLU A 113 6.45 -8.09 15.32
C GLU A 113 7.77 -7.68 15.99
N ASN A 114 8.80 -7.46 15.19
CA ASN A 114 10.14 -7.07 15.66
C ASN A 114 10.27 -5.57 15.98
N ILE A 115 9.22 -4.76 15.78
CA ILE A 115 9.26 -3.31 15.96
C ILE A 115 8.36 -2.91 17.14
N ASN A 116 8.94 -2.19 18.11
CA ASN A 116 8.20 -1.63 19.25
C ASN A 116 7.30 -0.46 18.83
N ASN A 117 6.12 -0.33 19.46
CA ASN A 117 5.13 0.73 19.21
C ASN A 117 4.68 0.83 17.74
N PHE A 118 4.53 -0.32 17.08
CA PHE A 118 4.15 -0.42 15.67
C PHE A 118 2.75 -1.00 15.48
N ASP A 119 1.89 -0.79 16.47
CA ASP A 119 0.59 -1.43 16.59
C ASP A 119 -0.36 -1.02 15.46
N ASP A 120 -0.30 0.22 14.98
CA ASP A 120 -1.09 0.68 13.83
C ASP A 120 -0.89 -0.22 12.60
N VAL A 121 0.38 -0.51 12.27
CA VAL A 121 0.72 -1.35 11.11
C VAL A 121 0.38 -2.80 11.39
N LYS A 122 0.55 -3.29 12.62
CA LYS A 122 0.11 -4.63 13.03
C LYS A 122 -1.39 -4.79 12.82
N PHE A 123 -2.21 -3.89 13.38
CA PHE A 123 -3.66 -3.94 13.28
C PHE A 123 -4.15 -3.85 11.84
N ASP A 124 -3.59 -2.92 11.05
CA ASP A 124 -3.95 -2.81 9.63
C ASP A 124 -3.58 -4.07 8.84
N THR A 125 -2.38 -4.62 9.08
CA THR A 125 -1.91 -5.84 8.40
C THR A 125 -2.76 -7.04 8.77
N ALA A 126 -3.04 -7.25 10.06
CA ALA A 126 -3.91 -8.32 10.53
C ALA A 126 -5.31 -8.22 9.95
N SER A 127 -5.89 -7.01 9.92
CA SER A 127 -7.22 -6.78 9.36
C SER A 127 -7.29 -7.14 7.88
N LEU A 128 -6.25 -6.80 7.10
CA LEU A 128 -6.19 -7.12 5.68
C LEU A 128 -5.93 -8.60 5.43
N LEU A 129 -5.07 -9.24 6.23
CA LEU A 129 -4.85 -10.69 6.16
C LEU A 129 -6.14 -11.47 6.46
N ALA A 130 -6.88 -11.06 7.49
CA ALA A 130 -8.16 -11.66 7.82
C ALA A 130 -9.17 -11.54 6.65
N GLN A 131 -9.24 -10.37 6.02
CA GLN A 131 -10.07 -10.15 4.83
C GLN A 131 -9.65 -11.06 3.65
N LEU A 132 -8.34 -11.21 3.40
CA LEU A 132 -7.83 -12.11 2.37
C LEU A 132 -8.20 -13.57 2.62
N TYR A 133 -8.01 -14.06 3.85
CA TYR A 133 -8.34 -15.44 4.20
C TYR A 133 -9.82 -15.72 4.06
N GLN A 134 -10.68 -14.80 4.51
CA GLN A 134 -12.12 -14.90 4.32
C GLN A 134 -12.49 -14.97 2.83
N GLN A 135 -11.88 -14.13 1.98
CA GLN A 135 -12.13 -14.18 0.53
C GLN A 135 -11.66 -15.49 -0.11
N GLN A 136 -10.54 -16.08 0.34
CA GLN A 136 -10.04 -17.35 -0.18
C GLN A 136 -10.88 -18.55 0.27
N GLU A 137 -11.37 -18.57 1.51
CA GLU A 137 -12.29 -19.60 2.00
C GLU A 137 -13.63 -19.54 1.24
N GLN A 138 -14.16 -18.34 0.98
CA GLN A 138 -15.37 -18.17 0.18
C GLN A 138 -15.20 -18.64 -1.27
N SER A 139 -14.00 -18.50 -1.84
CA SER A 139 -13.67 -18.94 -3.21
C SER A 139 -13.54 -20.46 -3.30
N SER A 140 -13.01 -21.10 -2.26
CA SER A 140 -12.87 -22.56 -2.15
C SER A 140 -14.22 -23.24 -1.93
N LEU A 141 -15.18 -22.56 -1.31
CA LEU A 141 -16.55 -23.01 -1.10
C LEU A 141 -17.51 -22.70 -2.26
N ALA A 142 -17.10 -21.86 -3.21
CA ALA A 142 -17.89 -21.53 -4.39
C ALA A 142 -17.86 -22.70 -5.40
N LYS A 143 -18.65 -23.75 -5.13
CA LYS A 143 -19.05 -24.71 -6.16
C LYS A 143 -19.80 -23.93 -7.26
N PRO A 144 -19.59 -24.25 -8.55
CA PRO A 144 -20.36 -23.62 -9.62
C PRO A 144 -21.83 -23.94 -9.40
N VAL A 145 -22.61 -22.90 -9.07
CA VAL A 145 -24.05 -22.94 -9.27
C VAL A 145 -24.25 -22.63 -10.76
N LEU A 146 -24.54 -23.72 -11.48
CA LEU A 146 -25.07 -23.85 -12.85
C LEU A 146 -24.12 -23.48 -14.00
#